data_AF-A0A3D2DKS4-F1
#
_entry.id   AF-A0A3D2DKS4-F1
#
_cell.length_a   1.000
_cell.length_b   1.000
_cell.length_c   1.000
_cell.angle_alpha   90.00
_cell.angle_beta   90.00
_cell.angle_gamma   90.00
#
_symmetry.space_group_name_H-M   'P 1'
#
loop_
_entity.id
_entity.type
_entity.pdbx_description
1 polymer ?
#
loop_
_entity_poly.entity_id
_entity_poly.type
_entity_poly.pdbx_seq_one_letter_code
_entity_poly.pdbx_strand_id
1 'polypeptide(L)'
;DWMAHKDMYPGLCTPDESYHGITYAEKFGKEGAFITKCTSQLMRDLGCIQSPQNAFILNLGLESLHVRMPRHVQNGQAVAEFLE
;
A
#
# COMPACT_ATOMS: atom_id res chain seq x y z
N ASP A 1 16.99 -5.86 1.35
CA ASP A 1 17.22 -5.80 2.80
C ASP A 1 17.41 -4.32 3.12
N TRP A 2 16.57 -3.74 3.97
CA TRP A 2 16.62 -2.30 4.25
C TRP A 2 17.95 -1.91 4.90
N MET A 3 18.41 -2.72 5.85
CA MET A 3 19.60 -2.45 6.65
C MET A 3 20.90 -2.65 5.86
N ALA A 4 20.87 -3.42 4.78
CA ALA A 4 22.00 -3.53 3.84
C ALA A 4 22.21 -2.26 3.01
N HIS A 5 21.23 -1.35 2.96
CA HIS A 5 21.24 -0.14 2.15
C HIS A 5 20.82 1.09 2.96
N LYS A 6 21.37 1.23 4.17
CA LYS A 6 20.98 2.31 5.11
C LYS A 6 21.09 3.70 4.49
N ASP A 7 22.13 3.92 3.68
CA ASP A 7 22.40 5.22 3.05
C ASP A 7 21.31 5.61 2.02
N MET A 8 20.66 4.62 1.41
CA MET A 8 19.54 4.85 0.49
C MET A 8 18.19 4.96 1.19
N TYR A 9 18.04 4.32 2.35
CA TYR A 9 16.77 4.27 3.10
C TYR A 9 16.91 4.77 4.55
N PRO A 10 17.48 5.97 4.78
CA PRO A 10 17.74 6.46 6.14
C PRO A 10 16.44 6.55 6.94
N GLY A 11 15.34 6.96 6.32
CA GLY A 11 14.03 7.02 6.98
C GLY A 11 13.53 5.70 7.56
N LEU A 12 13.96 4.55 7.04
CA LEU A 12 13.61 3.24 7.62
C LEU A 12 14.69 2.71 8.57
N CYS A 13 15.94 3.12 8.38
CA CYS A 13 17.12 2.50 8.98
C CYS A 13 17.77 3.32 10.10
N THR A 14 17.27 4.54 10.38
CA THR A 14 17.70 5.36 11.51
C THR A 14 16.56 5.60 12.50
N PRO A 15 16.87 5.92 13.77
CA PRO A 15 15.86 6.31 14.75
C PRO A 15 14.99 7.48 14.28
N ASP A 16 13.66 7.33 14.39
CA ASP A 16 12.69 8.38 14.11
C ASP A 16 12.22 9.06 15.40
N GLU A 17 12.70 10.29 15.64
CA GLU A 17 12.35 11.07 16.84
C GLU A 17 10.85 11.39 16.93
N SER A 18 10.15 11.46 15.80
CA SER A 18 8.70 11.72 15.77
C SER A 18 7.86 10.51 16.22
N TYR A 19 8.51 9.37 16.45
CA TYR A 19 7.89 8.12 16.85
C TYR A 19 8.74 7.35 17.88
N HIS A 20 9.14 8.05 18.95
CA HIS A 20 9.83 7.48 20.12
C HIS A 20 11.22 6.87 19.82
N GLY A 21 11.93 7.39 18.81
CA GLY A 21 13.27 6.93 18.45
C GLY A 21 13.30 5.54 17.81
N ILE A 22 12.17 5.09 17.25
CA ILE A 22 12.08 3.77 16.62
C ILE A 22 12.93 3.71 15.35
N THR A 23 13.64 2.59 15.15
CA THR A 23 14.18 2.23 13.85
C THR A 23 13.23 1.24 13.18
N TYR A 24 12.50 1.67 12.14
CA TYR A 24 11.42 0.86 11.53
C TYR A 24 11.92 -0.47 10.96
N ALA A 25 13.07 -0.48 10.28
CA ALA A 25 13.68 -1.67 9.71
C ALA A 25 14.07 -2.70 10.77
N GLU A 26 14.51 -2.26 11.95
CA GLU A 26 14.87 -3.14 13.08
C GLU A 26 13.62 -3.68 13.77
N LYS A 27 12.58 -2.85 13.97
CA LYS A 27 11.39 -3.25 14.73
C LYS A 27 10.40 -4.09 13.91
N PHE A 28 10.20 -3.74 12.64
CA PHE A 28 9.16 -4.34 11.79
C PHE A 28 9.70 -5.18 10.64
N GLY A 29 11.03 -5.28 10.52
CA GLY A 29 11.69 -6.12 9.52
C GLY A 29 11.42 -5.71 8.07
N LYS A 30 11.76 -6.60 7.14
CA LYS A 30 11.70 -6.32 5.69
C LYS A 30 10.27 -6.03 5.21
N GLU A 31 9.29 -6.79 5.69
CA GLU A 31 7.92 -6.74 5.19
C GLU A 31 7.09 -5.62 5.84
N GLY A 32 7.36 -5.31 7.11
CA GLY A 32 6.56 -4.35 7.87
C GLY A 32 7.11 -2.93 7.88
N ALA A 33 8.42 -2.71 7.75
CA ALA A 33 9.03 -1.40 7.98
C ALA A 33 8.43 -0.28 7.12
N PHE A 34 8.26 -0.54 5.81
CA PHE A 34 7.75 0.45 4.88
C PHE A 34 6.31 0.84 5.20
N ILE A 35 5.41 -0.15 5.29
CA ILE A 35 3.98 0.12 5.51
C ILE A 35 3.75 0.74 6.90
N THR A 36 4.49 0.33 7.93
CA THR A 36 4.35 0.91 9.25
C THR A 36 4.83 2.36 9.27
N LYS A 37 5.92 2.70 8.59
CA LYS A 37 6.35 4.11 8.47
C LYS A 37 5.30 4.96 7.75
N CYS A 38 4.78 4.48 6.62
CA CYS A 38 3.71 5.17 5.89
C CYS A 38 2.47 5.41 6.78
N THR A 39 2.03 4.44 7.55
CA THR A 39 0.83 4.56 8.39
C THR A 39 1.07 5.40 9.65
N SER A 40 2.24 5.27 10.30
CA SER A 40 2.52 5.97 11.57
C SER A 40 2.92 7.43 11.39
N GLN A 41 3.59 7.77 10.28
CA GLN A 41 4.06 9.12 10.02
C GLN A 41 3.24 9.80 8.91
N LEU A 42 3.27 9.27 7.69
CA LEU A 42 2.67 9.98 6.54
C LEU A 42 1.14 10.08 6.67
N MET A 43 0.45 9.00 7.03
CA MET A 43 -1.00 9.02 7.19
C MET A 43 -1.44 9.90 8.37
N ARG A 44 -0.66 9.91 9.47
CA ARG A 44 -0.88 10.77 10.64
C ARG A 44 -0.72 12.26 10.27
N ASP A 45 0.35 12.60 9.55
CA ASP A 45 0.75 13.99 9.32
C ASP A 45 0.03 14.60 8.11
N LEU A 46 -0.22 13.83 7.05
CA LEU A 46 -0.90 14.28 5.84
C LEU A 46 -2.41 14.01 5.83
N GLY A 47 -2.90 13.16 6.74
CA GLY A 47 -4.33 12.91 6.90
C GLY A 47 -5.01 12.18 5.75
N CYS A 48 -4.26 11.48 4.88
CA CYS A 48 -4.79 10.74 3.73
C CYS A 48 -5.49 9.43 4.15
N ILE A 49 -6.52 9.53 5.01
CA ILE A 49 -7.27 8.39 5.54
C ILE A 49 -8.50 8.08 4.68
N GLN A 50 -8.86 6.80 4.59
CA GLN A 50 -10.06 6.36 3.87
C GLN A 50 -11.32 6.54 4.75
N SER A 51 -12.40 7.05 4.17
CA SER A 51 -13.72 7.05 4.82
C SER A 51 -14.16 5.62 5.16
N PRO A 52 -14.69 5.34 6.37
CA PRO A 52 -15.18 4.01 6.74
C PRO A 52 -16.27 3.48 5.79
N GLN A 53 -17.16 4.37 5.32
CA GLN A 53 -18.20 3.99 4.35
C GLN A 53 -17.59 3.59 3.00
N ASN A 54 -16.56 4.30 2.53
CA ASN A 54 -15.86 3.94 1.30
C ASN A 54 -15.12 2.60 1.45
N ALA A 55 -14.54 2.34 2.63
CA ALA A 55 -13.90 1.06 2.93
C ALA A 55 -14.90 -0.10 2.85
N PHE A 56 -16.10 0.07 3.40
CA PHE A 56 -17.18 -0.91 3.32
C PHE A 56 -17.59 -1.19 1.87
N ILE A 57 -17.82 -0.12 1.08
CA ILE A 57 -18.23 -0.27 -0.33
C ILE A 57 -17.12 -0.94 -1.16
N LEU A 58 -15.85 -0.58 -0.92
CA LEU A 58 -14.72 -1.24 -1.55
C LEU A 58 -14.72 -2.74 -1.22
N ASN A 59 -14.88 -3.09 0.05
CA ASN A 59 -14.89 -4.49 0.49
C ASN A 59 -16.01 -5.29 -0.18
N LEU A 60 -17.22 -4.74 -0.24
CA LEU A 60 -18.34 -5.34 -0.96
C LEU A 60 -18.01 -5.56 -2.45
N GLY A 61 -17.32 -4.59 -3.08
CA GLY A 61 -16.84 -4.74 -4.44
C GLY A 61 -15.83 -5.89 -4.60
N LEU A 62 -14.91 -6.05 -3.64
CA LEU A 62 -13.87 -7.09 -3.70
C LEU A 62 -14.43 -8.51 -3.72
N GLU A 63 -15.57 -8.76 -3.08
CA GLU A 63 -16.23 -10.08 -3.05
C GLU A 63 -16.50 -10.64 -4.45
N SER A 64 -16.81 -9.77 -5.41
CA SER A 64 -17.10 -10.16 -6.81
C SER A 64 -15.95 -9.88 -7.78
N LEU A 65 -14.78 -9.45 -7.30
CA LEU A 65 -13.66 -9.06 -8.17
C LEU A 65 -13.23 -10.20 -9.10
N HIS A 66 -13.16 -11.42 -8.57
CA HIS A 66 -12.70 -12.61 -9.29
C HIS A 66 -13.64 -13.05 -10.43
N VAL A 67 -14.94 -12.74 -10.36
CA VAL A 67 -15.88 -13.00 -11.47
C VAL A 67 -16.00 -11.83 -12.43
N ARG A 68 -15.82 -10.59 -11.96
CA ARG A 68 -15.92 -9.39 -12.81
C ARG A 68 -14.70 -9.20 -13.71
N MET A 69 -13.49 -9.35 -13.18
CA MET A 69 -12.27 -9.06 -13.94
C MET A 69 -12.09 -9.93 -15.18
N PRO A 70 -12.29 -11.26 -15.14
CA PRO A 70 -12.22 -12.08 -16.35
C PRO A 70 -13.20 -11.64 -17.43
N ARG A 71 -14.43 -11.24 -17.04
CA ARG A 71 -15.43 -10.73 -17.98
C ARG A 71 -15.04 -9.38 -18.57
N HIS A 72 -14.52 -8.45 -17.76
CA HIS A 72 -14.02 -7.16 -18.24
C HIS A 72 -12.88 -7.34 -19.24
N VAL A 73 -11.93 -8.24 -18.96
CA VAL A 73 -10.79 -8.52 -19.84
C VAL A 73 -11.27 -9.16 -21.15
N GLN A 74 -12.12 -10.19 -21.08
CA GLN A 74 -12.66 -10.86 -22.26
C GLN A 74 -13.43 -9.87 -23.17
N ASN A 75 -14.31 -9.06 -22.58
CA ASN A 75 -15.07 -8.07 -23.34
C ASN A 75 -14.16 -6.99 -23.91
N GLY A 76 -13.16 -6.53 -23.14
CA GLY A 76 -12.18 -5.54 -23.61
C GLY A 76 -11.38 -6.05 -24.81
N GLN A 77 -10.95 -7.31 -24.80
CA GLN A 77 -10.25 -7.94 -25.91
C GLN A 77 -11.15 -8.01 -27.16
N ALA A 78 -12.38 -8.48 -27.01
CA ALA A 78 -13.33 -8.55 -28.14
C ALA A 78 -13.62 -7.17 -28.75
N VAL A 79 -13.68 -6.12 -27.93
CA VAL A 79 -13.82 -4.73 -28.41
C VAL A 79 -12.57 -4.28 -29.15
N ALA A 80 -11.37 -4.58 -28.64
CA ALA A 80 -10.12 -4.24 -29.31
C ALA A 80 -10.02 -4.91 -30.69
N GLU A 81 -10.31 -6.22 -30.77
CA GLU A 81 -10.32 -6.99 -32.02
C GLU A 81 -11.37 -6.49 -33.03
N PHE A 82 -12.48 -5.95 -32.55
CA PHE A 82 -13.49 -5.35 -33.41
C PHE A 82 -13.04 -4.00 -34.02
N LEU A 83 -12.14 -3.28 -33.33
CA LEU A 83 -11.68 -1.96 -33.74
C LEU A 83 -10.40 -1.97 -34.60
N GLU A 84 -9.67 -3.09 -34.63
CA GLU A 84 -8.54 -3.34 -35.55
C GLU A 84 -9.02 -3.60 -36.99
#